data_AF-A0A5M6DLX5-F1
#
_entry.id   AF-A0A5M6DLX5-F1
#
_cell.length_a   1.000
_cell.length_b   1.000
_cell.length_c   1.000
_cell.angle_alpha   90.00
_cell.angle_beta   90.00
_cell.angle_gamma   90.00
#
_symmetry.space_group_name_H-M   'P 1'
#
loop_
_entity.id
_entity.type
_entity.pdbx_description
1 polymer ?
#
loop_
_entity_poly.entity_id
_entity_poly.type
_entity_poly.pdbx_seq_one_letter_code
_entity_poly.pdbx_strand_id
1 'polypeptide(L)'
;WAKVGLVMKGVGKALYVVEAKEIDAPAGKAPIYWRLLTTHVVQTQQQAQQLIYWYSLRWNIEQVFRLLKQKGLQVELLDLETGKALVQLTLLALFAASKIMLLHLASKQKEAVPLAESFTQQEVACMQALQKRYEGKTAKQRNPYPQDSLQWCYWIIARLGGWKPHEKQAGVITLLRGWLYFQHILHGWTLAQKFVS
;
A
#
# COMPACT_ATOMS: atom_id res chain seq x y z
N TRP A 1 12.38 -19.78 19.73
CA TRP A 1 11.04 -20.34 19.41
C TRP A 1 10.86 -21.64 20.20
N ALA A 2 9.62 -22.09 20.40
CA ALA A 2 9.31 -23.33 21.10
C ALA A 2 8.07 -24.00 20.49
N LYS A 3 8.02 -25.35 20.49
CA LYS A 3 6.81 -26.10 20.16
C LYS A 3 5.93 -26.19 21.40
N VAL A 4 4.65 -25.85 21.28
CA VAL A 4 3.69 -25.84 22.40
C VAL A 4 2.44 -26.64 22.04
N GLY A 5 1.82 -27.25 23.04
CA GLY A 5 0.47 -27.80 22.93
C GLY A 5 -0.54 -26.73 23.35
N LEU A 6 -1.51 -26.43 22.50
CA LEU A 6 -2.66 -25.61 22.83
C LEU A 6 -3.88 -26.51 22.99
N VAL A 7 -4.51 -26.50 24.17
CA VAL A 7 -5.75 -27.24 24.43
C VAL A 7 -6.90 -26.23 24.53
N MET A 8 -7.87 -26.35 23.63
CA MET A 8 -9.09 -25.54 23.67
C MET A 8 -10.31 -26.47 23.60
N LYS A 9 -11.23 -26.35 24.58
CA LYS A 9 -12.47 -27.13 24.66
C LYS A 9 -12.24 -28.65 24.47
N GLY A 10 -11.19 -29.20 25.06
CA GLY A 10 -10.84 -30.62 25.00
C GLY A 10 -10.11 -31.07 23.73
N VAL A 11 -9.92 -30.19 22.74
CA VAL A 11 -9.13 -30.49 21.53
C VAL A 11 -7.72 -29.91 21.68
N GLY A 12 -6.72 -30.79 21.64
CA GLY A 12 -5.31 -30.43 21.66
C GLY A 12 -4.74 -30.25 20.25
N LYS A 13 -4.03 -29.15 20.01
CA LYS A 13 -3.30 -28.91 18.76
C LYS A 13 -1.87 -28.45 19.05
N ALA A 14 -0.91 -29.05 18.36
CA ALA A 14 0.49 -28.62 18.43
C ALA A 14 0.70 -27.36 17.56
N LEU A 15 1.35 -26.36 18.14
CA LEU A 15 1.70 -25.08 17.51
C LEU A 15 3.16 -24.73 17.80
N TYR A 16 3.65 -23.69 17.15
CA TYR A 16 4.93 -23.07 17.48
C TYR A 16 4.72 -21.66 18.04
N VAL A 17 5.61 -21.27 18.95
CA VAL A 17 5.70 -19.92 19.52
C VAL A 17 7.01 -19.29 19.10
N VAL A 18 6.93 -18.09 18.54
CA VAL A 18 8.09 -17.23 18.27
C VAL A 18 7.99 -15.99 19.14
N GLU A 19 9.07 -15.68 19.85
CA GLU A 19 9.20 -14.45 20.62
C GLU A 19 10.22 -13.53 19.98
N ALA A 20 9.89 -12.24 19.93
CA ALA A 20 10.78 -11.18 19.48
C ALA A 20 10.77 -10.07 20.53
N LYS A 21 11.94 -9.71 21.05
CA LYS A 21 12.13 -8.66 22.04
C LYS A 21 13.13 -7.64 21.50
N GLU A 22 12.76 -6.37 21.53
CA GLU A 22 13.66 -5.25 21.25
C GLU A 22 14.75 -5.17 22.32
N ILE A 23 16.01 -5.10 21.90
CA ILE A 23 17.17 -5.09 22.80
C ILE A 23 17.44 -3.66 23.30
N ASP A 24 17.59 -2.71 22.38
CA ASP A 24 17.96 -1.31 22.67
C ASP A 24 16.78 -0.36 22.43
N ALA A 25 15.76 -0.44 23.26
CA ALA A 25 14.60 0.43 23.14
C ALA A 25 14.96 1.91 23.45
N PRO A 26 14.40 2.90 22.72
CA PRO A 26 14.66 4.31 22.97
C PRO A 26 14.34 4.72 24.41
N ALA A 27 15.13 5.63 24.98
CA ALA A 27 14.94 6.13 26.34
C ALA A 27 13.50 6.60 26.58
N GLY A 28 12.89 6.12 27.68
CA GLY A 28 11.51 6.44 28.05
C GLY A 28 10.43 5.67 27.29
N LYS A 29 10.77 4.70 26.43
CA LYS A 29 9.80 3.84 25.75
C LYS A 29 9.93 2.39 26.20
N ALA A 30 8.79 1.72 26.36
CA ALA A 30 8.77 0.29 26.61
C ALA A 30 9.27 -0.47 25.37
N PRO A 31 10.13 -1.51 25.53
CA PRO A 31 10.61 -2.31 24.42
C PRO A 31 9.46 -3.04 23.73
N ILE A 32 9.52 -3.13 22.41
CA ILE A 32 8.61 -3.98 21.66
C ILE A 32 8.84 -5.44 22.07
N TYR A 33 7.76 -6.10 22.47
CA TYR A 33 7.75 -7.52 22.79
C TYR A 33 6.59 -8.21 22.07
N TRP A 34 6.91 -9.10 21.13
CA TRP A 34 5.94 -9.90 20.39
C TRP A 34 6.05 -11.36 20.78
N ARG A 35 4.89 -11.98 21.07
CA ARG A 35 4.74 -13.43 21.23
C ARG A 35 3.74 -13.90 20.18
N LEU A 36 4.24 -14.63 19.19
CA LEU A 36 3.50 -15.04 18.01
C LEU A 36 3.22 -16.54 18.09
N LEU A 37 1.93 -16.91 18.04
CA LEU A 37 1.50 -18.29 17.87
C LEU A 37 1.33 -18.58 16.39
N THR A 38 1.85 -19.70 15.92
CA THR A 38 1.79 -20.06 14.49
C THR A 38 1.63 -21.55 14.27
N THR A 39 0.95 -21.90 13.17
CA THR A 39 0.86 -23.26 12.63
C THR A 39 2.04 -23.60 11.72
N HIS A 40 2.82 -22.60 11.30
CA HIS A 40 4.05 -22.83 10.54
C HIS A 40 5.09 -23.54 11.42
N VAL A 41 5.80 -24.50 10.84
CA VAL A 41 6.90 -25.19 11.51
C VAL A 41 8.07 -24.22 11.69
N VAL A 42 8.64 -24.20 12.90
CA VAL A 42 9.81 -23.37 13.23
C VAL A 42 10.88 -24.25 13.88
N GLN A 43 11.95 -24.46 13.13
CA GLN A 43 13.12 -25.27 13.51
C GLN A 43 14.42 -24.46 13.39
N THR A 44 14.44 -23.40 12.59
CA THR A 44 15.63 -22.58 12.37
C THR A 44 15.40 -21.10 12.67
N GLN A 45 16.50 -20.37 12.90
CA GLN A 45 16.46 -18.93 13.13
C GLN A 45 15.88 -18.17 11.93
N GLN A 46 16.23 -18.58 10.72
CA GLN A 46 15.72 -17.98 9.49
C GLN A 46 14.19 -18.10 9.40
N GLN A 47 13.62 -19.25 9.79
CA GLN A 47 12.16 -19.44 9.82
C GLN A 47 11.49 -18.55 10.88
N ALA A 48 12.12 -18.38 12.04
CA ALA A 48 11.61 -17.45 13.07
C ALA A 48 11.66 -15.99 12.60
N GLN A 49 12.75 -15.57 11.94
CA GLN A 49 12.89 -14.24 11.35
C GLN A 49 11.84 -13.98 10.26
N GLN A 50 11.57 -14.97 9.41
CA GLN A 50 10.54 -14.89 8.38
C GLN A 50 9.15 -14.65 8.97
N LEU A 51 8.81 -15.31 10.08
CA LEU A 51 7.54 -15.12 10.77
C LEU A 51 7.40 -13.72 11.38
N ILE A 52 8.48 -13.21 11.99
CA ILE A 52 8.53 -11.83 12.50
C ILE A 52 8.33 -10.84 11.35
N TYR A 53 8.99 -11.07 10.21
CA TYR A 53 8.80 -10.26 9.01
C TYR A 53 7.35 -10.30 8.52
N TRP A 54 6.75 -11.48 8.35
CA TRP A 54 5.34 -11.59 7.94
C TRP A 54 4.40 -10.88 8.91
N TYR A 55 4.61 -11.04 10.22
CA TYR A 55 3.80 -10.34 11.21
C TYR A 55 3.97 -8.82 11.16
N SER A 56 5.17 -8.33 10.84
CA SER A 56 5.41 -6.89 10.63
C SER A 56 4.58 -6.31 9.47
N LEU A 57 4.22 -7.13 8.48
CA LEU A 57 3.36 -6.73 7.37
C LEU A 57 1.88 -6.57 7.76
N ARG A 58 1.47 -7.03 8.96
CA ARG A 58 0.09 -6.91 9.46
C ARG A 58 -0.44 -5.47 9.38
N TRP A 59 0.43 -4.49 9.62
CA TRP A 59 0.05 -3.06 9.60
C TRP A 59 -0.50 -2.59 8.24
N ASN A 60 -0.24 -3.32 7.14
CA ASN A 60 -0.79 -2.97 5.83
C ASN A 60 -2.32 -2.96 5.82
N ILE A 61 -3.01 -3.78 6.62
CA ILE A 61 -4.48 -3.74 6.70
C ILE A 61 -4.99 -2.41 7.28
N GLU A 62 -4.22 -1.78 8.17
CA GLU A 62 -4.59 -0.49 8.73
C GLU A 62 -4.49 0.63 7.70
N GLN A 63 -3.62 0.48 6.69
CA GLN A 63 -3.60 1.38 5.54
C GLN A 63 -4.85 1.20 4.66
N VAL A 64 -5.35 -0.03 4.51
CA VAL A 64 -6.64 -0.28 3.83
C VAL A 64 -7.78 0.41 4.59
N PHE A 65 -7.88 0.22 5.90
CA PHE A 65 -8.92 0.90 6.70
C PHE A 65 -8.78 2.42 6.64
N ARG A 66 -7.55 2.95 6.66
CA ARG A 66 -7.31 4.39 6.50
C ARG A 66 -7.81 4.93 5.15
N LEU A 67 -7.66 4.14 4.08
CA LEU A 67 -8.16 4.48 2.75
C LEU A 67 -9.68 4.43 2.66
N LEU A 68 -10.35 3.51 3.36
CA LEU A 68 -11.80 3.39 3.30
C LEU A 68 -12.52 4.46 4.14
N LYS A 69 -12.00 4.75 5.33
CA LYS A 69 -12.66 5.61 6.33
C LYS A 69 -12.49 7.10 6.05
N GLN A 70 -12.77 7.94 7.06
CA GLN A 70 -12.84 9.40 7.00
C GLN A 70 -11.66 10.10 6.27
N LYS A 71 -10.44 9.57 6.33
CA LYS A 71 -9.28 10.22 5.69
C LYS A 71 -9.12 9.91 4.20
N GLY A 72 -9.86 8.92 3.69
CA GLY A 72 -9.78 8.48 2.30
C GLY A 72 -11.11 8.61 1.57
N LEU A 73 -11.71 7.48 1.23
CA LEU A 73 -12.94 7.35 0.46
C LEU A 73 -14.21 7.64 1.27
N GLN A 74 -14.08 7.83 2.59
CA GLN A 74 -15.17 8.29 3.46
C GLN A 74 -16.42 7.39 3.40
N VAL A 75 -16.23 6.07 3.35
CA VAL A 75 -17.36 5.14 3.22
C VAL A 75 -18.33 5.20 4.40
N GLU A 76 -17.88 5.68 5.55
CA GLU A 76 -18.68 5.88 6.77
C GLU A 76 -19.58 7.13 6.71
N LEU A 77 -19.39 8.02 5.73
CA LEU A 77 -20.24 9.21 5.50
C LEU A 77 -21.32 8.98 4.43
N LEU A 78 -21.37 7.77 3.87
CA LEU A 78 -22.35 7.41 2.86
C LEU A 78 -23.69 7.16 3.54
N ASP A 79 -24.67 8.01 3.24
CA ASP A 79 -26.03 7.88 3.75
C ASP A 79 -26.82 6.89 2.88
N LEU A 80 -26.56 5.60 3.08
CA LEU A 80 -27.19 4.52 2.32
C LEU A 80 -28.30 3.86 3.13
N GLU A 81 -29.47 3.77 2.52
CA GLU A 81 -30.70 3.30 3.16
C GLU A 81 -30.76 1.78 3.36
N THR A 82 -29.87 1.00 2.72
CA THR A 82 -29.90 -0.47 2.80
C THR A 82 -28.52 -1.08 3.05
N GLY A 83 -28.49 -2.16 3.84
CA GLY A 83 -27.27 -2.93 4.09
C GLY A 83 -26.66 -3.51 2.81
N LYS A 84 -27.48 -3.88 1.82
CA LYS A 84 -27.01 -4.36 0.51
C LYS A 84 -26.24 -3.28 -0.24
N ALA A 85 -26.77 -2.05 -0.29
CA ALA A 85 -26.08 -0.94 -0.93
C ALA A 85 -24.75 -0.62 -0.22
N LEU A 86 -24.73 -0.67 1.12
CA LEU A 86 -23.52 -0.43 1.91
C LEU A 86 -22.42 -1.44 1.56
N VAL A 87 -22.75 -2.73 1.47
CA VAL A 87 -21.79 -3.77 1.08
C VAL A 87 -21.28 -3.54 -0.34
N GLN A 88 -22.17 -3.27 -1.30
CA GLN A 88 -21.77 -3.05 -2.69
C GLN A 88 -20.83 -1.85 -2.84
N LEU A 89 -21.16 -0.72 -2.20
CA LEU A 89 -20.32 0.47 -2.29
C LEU A 89 -19.00 0.30 -1.54
N THR A 90 -19.00 -0.41 -0.41
CA THR A 90 -17.75 -0.76 0.30
C THR A 90 -16.85 -1.66 -0.54
N LEU A 91 -17.41 -2.61 -1.31
CA LEU A 91 -16.65 -3.44 -2.23
C LEU A 91 -16.01 -2.61 -3.35
N LEU A 92 -16.76 -1.69 -3.95
CA LEU A 92 -16.23 -0.75 -4.96
C LEU A 92 -15.12 0.13 -4.38
N ALA A 93 -15.30 0.63 -3.16
CA ALA A 93 -14.28 1.39 -2.44
C ALA A 93 -13.02 0.54 -2.17
N LEU A 94 -13.18 -0.75 -1.87
CA LEU A 94 -12.05 -1.66 -1.67
C LEU A 94 -11.28 -1.90 -2.97
N PHE A 95 -11.95 -2.01 -4.12
CA PHE A 95 -11.30 -2.04 -5.43
C PHE A 95 -10.52 -0.76 -5.71
N ALA A 96 -11.08 0.41 -5.41
CA ALA A 96 -10.36 1.68 -5.55
C ALA A 96 -9.14 1.75 -4.61
N ALA A 97 -9.30 1.32 -3.36
CA ALA A 97 -8.23 1.28 -2.37
C ALA A 97 -7.11 0.30 -2.74
N SER A 98 -7.43 -0.82 -3.41
CA SER A 98 -6.43 -1.82 -3.81
C SER A 98 -5.41 -1.25 -4.80
N LYS A 99 -5.84 -0.41 -5.76
CA LYS A 99 -4.92 0.26 -6.70
C LYS A 99 -3.96 1.22 -5.97
N ILE A 100 -4.43 1.92 -4.95
CA ILE A 100 -3.58 2.78 -4.12
C ILE A 100 -2.61 1.96 -3.26
N MET A 101 -3.10 0.86 -2.69
CA MET A 101 -2.26 -0.07 -1.91
C MET A 101 -1.18 -0.73 -2.77
N LEU A 102 -1.50 -1.09 -4.01
CA LEU A 102 -0.54 -1.65 -4.96
C LEU A 102 0.65 -0.70 -5.15
N LEU A 103 0.39 0.59 -5.44
CA LEU A 103 1.43 1.61 -5.56
C LEU A 103 2.22 1.79 -4.26
N HIS A 104 1.52 1.83 -3.12
CA HIS A 104 2.16 1.98 -1.82
C HIS A 104 3.09 0.80 -1.50
N LEU A 105 2.68 -0.43 -1.77
CA LEU A 105 3.49 -1.63 -1.54
C LEU A 105 4.65 -1.73 -2.53
N ALA A 106 4.43 -1.42 -3.81
CA ALA A 106 5.49 -1.40 -4.82
C ALA A 106 6.60 -0.42 -4.46
N SER A 107 6.26 0.75 -3.93
CA SER A 107 7.26 1.75 -3.50
C SER A 107 8.16 1.30 -2.33
N LYS A 108 7.82 0.22 -1.64
CA LYS A 108 8.66 -0.40 -0.58
C LYS A 108 9.58 -1.50 -1.12
N GLN A 109 9.40 -1.93 -2.37
CA GLN A 109 10.23 -2.95 -2.98
C GLN A 109 11.57 -2.36 -3.44
N LYS A 110 12.65 -3.12 -3.24
CA LYS A 110 13.98 -2.74 -3.71
C LYS A 110 14.10 -2.86 -5.23
N GLU A 111 13.50 -3.90 -5.79
CA GLU A 111 13.51 -4.20 -7.22
C GLU A 111 12.30 -3.57 -7.90
N ALA A 112 12.49 -3.17 -9.17
CA ALA A 112 11.42 -2.63 -9.99
C ALA A 112 10.30 -3.67 -10.15
N VAL A 113 9.07 -3.30 -9.80
CA VAL A 113 7.91 -4.18 -9.96
C VAL A 113 7.25 -3.85 -11.30
N PRO A 114 7.10 -4.80 -12.24
CA PRO A 114 6.47 -4.54 -13.53
C PRO A 114 5.05 -3.98 -13.39
N LEU A 115 4.63 -3.13 -14.32
CA LEU A 115 3.27 -2.55 -14.34
C LEU A 115 2.16 -3.62 -14.37
N ALA A 116 2.41 -4.75 -15.05
CA ALA A 116 1.40 -5.76 -15.38
C ALA A 116 0.12 -5.13 -15.97
N GLU A 117 -1.04 -5.73 -15.76
CA GLU A 117 -2.36 -5.20 -16.19
C GLU A 117 -2.94 -4.16 -15.20
N SER A 118 -2.11 -3.60 -14.30
CA SER A 118 -2.56 -2.68 -13.26
C SER A 118 -2.93 -1.29 -13.81
N PHE A 119 -2.35 -0.94 -14.95
CA PHE A 119 -2.58 0.32 -15.65
C PHE A 119 -2.88 0.10 -17.12
N THR A 120 -3.81 0.87 -17.66
CA THR A 120 -4.12 0.82 -19.09
C THR A 120 -3.05 1.54 -19.91
N GLN A 121 -2.96 1.24 -21.20
CA GLN A 121 -2.03 1.94 -22.10
C GLN A 121 -2.29 3.46 -22.14
N GLN A 122 -3.56 3.88 -22.07
CA GLN A 122 -3.93 5.30 -22.00
C GLN A 122 -3.47 5.95 -20.70
N GLU A 123 -3.63 5.25 -19.56
CA GLU A 123 -3.12 5.73 -18.27
C GLU A 123 -1.62 5.94 -18.32
N VAL A 124 -0.88 4.95 -18.84
CA VAL A 124 0.59 5.01 -18.96
C VAL A 124 1.02 6.14 -19.89
N ALA A 125 0.40 6.29 -21.07
CA ALA A 125 0.71 7.36 -22.01
C ALA A 125 0.47 8.76 -21.41
N CYS A 126 -0.64 8.95 -20.70
CA CYS A 126 -0.92 10.20 -20.00
C CYS A 126 0.12 10.48 -18.90
N MET A 127 0.49 9.47 -18.10
CA MET A 127 1.55 9.60 -17.10
C MET A 127 2.90 9.97 -17.71
N GLN A 128 3.27 9.41 -18.86
CA GLN A 128 4.53 9.72 -19.55
C GLN A 128 4.63 11.19 -19.93
N ALA A 129 3.54 11.78 -20.40
CA ALA A 129 3.51 13.20 -20.71
C ALA A 129 3.46 14.08 -19.46
N LEU A 130 2.77 13.63 -18.40
CA LEU A 130 2.76 14.34 -17.11
C LEU A 130 4.14 14.37 -16.46
N GLN A 131 4.94 13.32 -16.58
CA GLN A 131 6.28 13.24 -15.98
C GLN A 131 7.10 14.49 -16.34
N LYS A 132 7.14 14.90 -17.61
CA LYS A 132 7.90 16.07 -18.08
C LYS A 132 7.55 17.36 -17.35
N ARG A 133 6.31 17.50 -16.87
CA ARG A 133 5.86 18.68 -16.11
C ARG A 133 6.27 18.64 -14.64
N TYR A 134 6.38 17.45 -14.04
CA TYR A 134 6.70 17.28 -12.63
C TYR A 134 8.18 17.05 -12.35
N GLU A 135 8.94 16.71 -13.38
CA GLU A 135 10.40 16.69 -13.34
C GLU A 135 10.95 18.10 -13.18
N GLY A 136 11.81 18.26 -12.17
CA GLY A 136 12.53 19.50 -11.95
C GLY A 136 13.88 19.53 -12.66
N LYS A 137 14.62 20.62 -12.44
CA LYS A 137 15.95 20.83 -13.04
C LYS A 137 17.02 19.90 -12.44
N THR A 138 16.82 19.43 -11.21
CA THR A 138 17.81 18.63 -10.48
C THR A 138 17.54 17.13 -10.60
N ALA A 139 18.60 16.30 -10.49
CA ALA A 139 18.47 14.84 -10.51
C ALA A 139 17.50 14.31 -9.43
N LYS A 140 17.50 14.93 -8.23
CA LYS A 140 16.58 14.59 -7.14
C LYS A 140 15.11 14.86 -7.45
N GLN A 141 14.83 15.72 -8.43
CA GLN A 141 13.47 16.04 -8.88
C GLN A 141 13.05 15.23 -10.10
N ARG A 142 13.89 14.34 -10.62
CA ARG A 142 13.56 13.42 -11.71
C ARG A 142 13.02 12.12 -11.16
N ASN A 143 12.27 11.40 -11.99
CA ASN A 143 11.79 10.07 -11.63
C ASN A 143 12.95 9.08 -11.77
N PRO A 144 13.41 8.42 -10.69
CA PRO A 144 14.55 7.51 -10.77
C PRO A 144 14.18 6.10 -11.24
N TYR A 145 12.88 5.82 -11.42
CA TYR A 145 12.39 4.47 -11.67
C TYR A 145 12.20 4.17 -13.16
N PRO A 146 12.37 2.91 -13.60
CA PRO A 146 12.07 2.48 -14.96
C PRO A 146 10.61 2.72 -15.33
N GLN A 147 10.35 3.18 -16.55
CA GLN A 147 9.02 3.59 -17.03
C GLN A 147 7.99 2.46 -17.06
N ASP A 148 8.45 1.22 -17.11
CA ASP A 148 7.67 -0.02 -17.08
C ASP A 148 7.46 -0.57 -15.66
N SER A 149 7.68 0.26 -14.62
CA SER A 149 7.55 -0.13 -13.22
C SER A 149 6.40 0.58 -12.47
N LEU A 150 5.82 -0.10 -11.48
CA LEU A 150 4.85 0.48 -10.56
C LEU A 150 5.45 1.61 -9.72
N GLN A 151 6.75 1.56 -9.41
CA GLN A 151 7.43 2.64 -8.71
C GLN A 151 7.47 3.93 -9.53
N TRP A 152 7.59 3.82 -10.86
CA TRP A 152 7.51 4.96 -11.75
C TRP A 152 6.12 5.61 -11.73
N CYS A 153 5.04 4.82 -11.79
CA CYS A 153 3.67 5.31 -11.60
C CYS A 153 3.49 5.93 -10.21
N TYR A 154 3.97 5.26 -9.16
CA TYR A 154 3.90 5.75 -7.79
C TYR A 154 4.52 7.13 -7.66
N TRP A 155 5.69 7.36 -8.27
CA TRP A 155 6.36 8.66 -8.21
C TRP A 155 5.48 9.75 -8.81
N ILE A 156 4.90 9.53 -9.99
CA ILE A 156 4.04 10.50 -10.68
C ILE A 156 2.78 10.79 -9.87
N ILE A 157 2.09 9.73 -9.43
CA ILE A 157 0.88 9.84 -8.59
C ILE A 157 1.18 10.54 -7.26
N ALA A 158 2.31 10.23 -6.62
CA ALA A 158 2.73 10.91 -5.39
C ALA A 158 2.94 12.41 -5.63
N ARG A 159 3.60 12.79 -6.74
CA ARG A 159 3.81 14.20 -7.10
C ARG A 159 2.50 14.93 -7.33
N LEU A 160 1.54 14.32 -8.01
CA LEU A 160 0.17 14.84 -8.17
C LEU A 160 -0.55 15.00 -6.81
N GLY A 161 -0.25 14.12 -5.86
CA GLY A 161 -0.77 14.18 -4.49
C GLY A 161 -0.14 15.27 -3.61
N GLY A 162 0.89 15.95 -4.11
CA GLY A 162 1.63 17.00 -3.40
C GLY A 162 2.90 16.52 -2.68
N TRP A 163 3.31 15.27 -2.86
CA TRP A 163 4.57 14.76 -2.30
C TRP A 163 5.79 15.44 -2.95
N LYS A 164 6.82 15.67 -2.14
CA LYS A 164 8.10 16.22 -2.62
C LYS A 164 9.24 15.19 -2.46
N PRO A 165 10.20 15.12 -3.42
CA PRO A 165 11.26 14.11 -3.37
C PRO A 165 12.19 14.13 -2.14
N HIS A 166 12.21 15.20 -1.35
CA HIS A 166 12.97 15.27 -0.10
C HIS A 166 12.17 14.78 1.11
N GLU A 167 10.86 14.61 0.97
CA GLU A 167 10.01 14.02 2.00
C GLU A 167 10.24 12.51 2.04
N LYS A 168 9.89 11.90 3.17
CA LYS A 168 9.78 10.44 3.27
C LYS A 168 8.75 9.92 2.26
N GLN A 169 8.68 8.59 2.11
CA GLN A 169 7.71 7.91 1.27
C GLN A 169 6.29 8.49 1.41
N ALA A 170 5.62 8.74 0.28
CA ALA A 170 4.26 9.22 0.22
C ALA A 170 3.31 8.21 0.87
N GLY A 171 2.47 8.70 1.78
CA GLY A 171 1.44 7.90 2.43
C GLY A 171 0.27 7.60 1.49
N VAL A 172 -0.55 6.62 1.86
CA VAL A 172 -1.70 6.19 1.05
C VAL A 172 -2.72 7.30 0.77
N ILE A 173 -2.88 8.27 1.67
CA ILE A 173 -3.79 9.42 1.46
C ILE A 173 -3.24 10.40 0.41
N THR A 174 -1.92 10.62 0.41
CA THR A 174 -1.25 11.42 -0.63
C THR A 174 -1.43 10.76 -1.99
N LEU A 175 -1.25 9.44 -2.05
CA LEU A 175 -1.46 8.66 -3.28
C LEU A 175 -2.92 8.70 -3.74
N LEU A 176 -3.89 8.58 -2.83
CA LEU A 176 -5.31 8.69 -3.17
C LEU A 176 -5.63 10.06 -3.78
N ARG A 177 -5.15 11.15 -3.18
CA ARG A 177 -5.34 12.50 -3.73
C ARG A 177 -4.72 12.62 -5.13
N GLY A 178 -3.49 12.14 -5.29
CA GLY A 178 -2.81 12.15 -6.58
C GLY A 178 -3.53 11.32 -7.63
N TRP A 179 -4.11 10.18 -7.24
CA TRP A 179 -4.89 9.33 -8.12
C TRP A 179 -6.18 10.00 -8.59
N LEU A 180 -6.94 10.61 -7.68
CA LEU A 180 -8.16 11.35 -8.04
C LEU A 180 -7.83 12.52 -8.98
N TYR A 181 -6.75 13.25 -8.70
CA TYR A 181 -6.30 14.33 -9.57
C TYR A 181 -5.83 13.83 -10.94
N PHE A 182 -5.13 12.70 -10.98
CA PHE A 182 -4.73 12.03 -12.23
C PHE A 182 -5.97 11.64 -13.06
N GLN A 183 -7.01 11.08 -12.46
CA GLN A 183 -8.22 10.68 -13.17
C GLN A 183 -8.91 11.86 -13.86
N HIS A 184 -8.94 13.05 -13.24
CA HIS A 184 -9.45 14.25 -13.90
C HIS A 184 -8.61 14.66 -15.11
N ILE A 185 -7.27 14.59 -15.01
CA ILE A 185 -6.37 14.87 -16.13
C ILE A 185 -6.57 13.84 -17.25
N LEU A 186 -6.61 12.55 -16.91
CA LEU A 186 -6.82 11.47 -17.86
C LEU A 186 -8.13 11.64 -18.62
N HIS A 187 -9.21 12.03 -17.94
CA HIS A 187 -10.48 12.30 -18.59
C HIS A 187 -10.36 13.42 -19.64
N GLY A 188 -9.74 14.55 -19.29
CA GLY A 188 -9.48 15.65 -20.24
C GLY A 188 -8.55 15.24 -21.38
N TRP A 189 -7.52 14.46 -21.09
CA TRP A 189 -6.59 13.89 -22.06
C TRP A 189 -7.33 13.02 -23.09
N THR A 190 -8.16 12.09 -22.63
CA THR A 190 -8.92 11.18 -23.50
C THR A 190 -9.93 11.96 -24.35
N LEU A 191 -10.55 13.02 -23.83
CA LEU A 191 -11.42 13.89 -24.61
C LEU A 191 -10.61 14.61 -25.71
N ALA A 192 -9.48 15.21 -25.38
CA ALA A 192 -8.63 15.89 -26.37
C ALA A 192 -8.19 14.93 -27.50
N GLN A 193 -7.79 13.71 -27.16
CA GLN A 193 -7.44 12.66 -28.14
C GLN A 193 -8.62 12.13 -28.96
N LYS A 194 -9.87 12.46 -28.62
CA LYS A 194 -11.03 12.06 -29.43
C LYS A 194 -11.51 13.18 -30.35
N PHE A 195 -11.27 14.44 -29.98
CA PHE A 195 -11.87 15.60 -30.64
C PHE A 195 -10.86 16.54 -31.31
N VAL A 196 -9.55 16.40 -31.03
CA VAL A 196 -8.50 17.29 -31.57
C VAL A 196 -7.53 16.54 -32.49
N SER A 197 -7.55 15.20 -32.49
CA SER A 197 -6.81 14.35 -33.43
C SER A 197 -7.69 13.88 -34.58
#